data_AF-A0A7C6I7Y6-F1
#
_entry.id   AF-A0A7C6I7Y6-F1
#
_cell.length_a   1.000
_cell.length_b   1.000
_cell.length_c   1.000
_cell.angle_alpha   90.00
_cell.angle_beta   90.00
_cell.angle_gamma   90.00
#
_symmetry.space_group_name_H-M   'P 1'
#
loop_
_entity.id
_entity.type
_entity.pdbx_description
1 polymer ?
#
loop_
_entity_poly.entity_id
_entity_poly.type
_entity_poly.pdbx_seq_one_letter_code
_entity_poly.pdbx_strand_id
1 'polypeptide(L)'
;MVALIVGILLIFFTVFASLPPELIGFGLGWGSDILLFLRGCMPILAAFIGLVSIFIGIADLKDKQEAKKEEAAAKASGTKGE
;
A
#
# COMPACT_ATOMS: atom_id res chain seq x y z
N MET A 1 20.01 13.99 -16.76
CA MET A 1 20.73 14.75 -15.72
C MET A 1 19.81 15.69 -14.94
N VAL A 2 18.98 16.49 -15.62
CA VAL A 2 18.05 17.44 -14.98
C VAL A 2 17.13 16.77 -13.93
N ALA A 3 16.50 15.63 -14.25
CA ALA A 3 15.63 14.93 -13.30
C ALA A 3 16.35 14.47 -12.01
N LEU A 4 17.60 14.00 -12.14
CA LEU A 4 18.42 13.61 -10.99
C LEU A 4 18.74 14.81 -10.10
N ILE A 5 19.10 15.95 -10.71
CA ILE A 5 19.39 17.20 -10.00
C ILE A 5 18.15 17.70 -9.27
N VAL A 6 16.99 17.71 -9.95
CA VAL A 6 15.71 18.11 -9.36
C VAL A 6 15.34 17.19 -8.19
N GLY A 7 15.49 15.88 -8.35
CA GLY A 7 15.22 14.91 -7.28
C GLY A 7 16.11 15.15 -6.05
N ILE A 8 17.41 15.36 -6.26
CA ILE A 8 18.37 15.65 -5.18
C ILE A 8 18.00 16.96 -4.47
N LEU A 9 17.69 18.03 -5.21
CA LEU A 9 17.27 19.32 -4.63
C LEU A 9 16.01 19.19 -3.78
N LEU A 10 15.02 18.42 -4.25
CA LEU A 10 13.78 18.20 -3.51
C LEU A 10 14.04 17.42 -2.21
N ILE A 11 14.92 16.41 -2.22
CA ILE A 11 15.30 15.67 -1.01
C ILE A 11 16.01 16.60 -0.01
N PHE A 12 16.97 17.41 -0.45
CA PHE A 12 17.63 18.38 0.42
C PHE A 12 16.64 19.40 1.01
N PHE A 13 15.69 19.86 0.21
CA PHE A 13 14.62 20.73 0.69
C PHE A 13 13.74 20.02 1.72
N THR A 14 13.37 18.76 1.52
CA THR A 14 12.60 17.99 2.50
C THR A 14 13.37 17.86 3.82
N VAL A 15 14.67 17.57 3.77
CA VAL A 15 15.52 17.51 4.97
C VAL A 15 15.54 18.87 5.67
N PHE A 16 15.80 19.96 4.94
CA PHE A 16 15.80 21.32 5.48
C PHE A 16 14.44 21.73 6.07
N ALA A 17 13.34 21.36 5.42
CA ALA A 17 11.99 21.66 5.88
C ALA A 17 11.62 20.87 7.15
N SER A 18 12.08 19.63 7.25
CA SER A 18 11.85 18.77 8.43
C SER A 18 12.68 19.16 9.66
N LEU A 19 13.73 19.95 9.46
CA LEU A 19 14.71 20.28 10.49
C LEU A 19 14.17 21.35 11.47
N PRO A 20 14.22 21.10 12.80
CA PRO A 20 13.81 22.08 13.80
C PRO A 20 14.80 23.25 13.87
N PRO A 21 14.35 24.51 13.76
CA PRO A 21 15.22 25.68 13.90
C PRO A 21 15.88 25.76 15.29
N GLU A 22 15.30 25.12 16.31
CA GLU A 22 15.82 25.08 17.68
C GLU A 22 17.12 24.26 17.81
N LEU A 23 17.36 23.29 16.93
CA LEU A 23 18.54 22.42 17.00
C LEU A 23 19.76 22.98 16.27
N ILE A 24 19.56 23.85 15.28
CA ILE A 24 20.61 24.21 14.30
C ILE A 24 20.62 25.71 13.96
N GLY A 25 19.69 26.49 14.51
CA GLY A 25 19.57 27.93 14.26
C GLY A 25 18.97 28.29 12.89
N PHE A 26 18.69 27.30 12.04
CA PHE A 26 18.03 27.46 10.74
C PHE A 26 17.23 26.20 10.39
N GLY A 27 16.08 26.38 9.72
CA GLY A 27 15.15 25.29 9.38
C GLY A 27 13.71 25.78 9.47
N LEU A 28 12.79 25.16 8.73
CA LEU A 28 11.37 25.55 8.75
C LEU A 28 10.59 24.95 9.93
N GLY A 29 11.13 23.91 10.58
CA GLY A 29 10.49 23.27 11.74
C GLY A 29 9.24 22.46 11.39
N TRP A 30 8.96 22.22 10.12
CA TRP A 30 7.75 21.54 9.65
C TRP A 30 7.76 20.03 9.87
N GLY A 31 8.77 19.48 10.55
CA GLY A 31 8.86 18.05 10.82
C GLY A 31 7.60 17.49 11.48
N SER A 32 7.05 18.22 12.46
CA SER A 32 5.80 17.85 13.15
C SER A 32 4.59 17.90 12.23
N ASP A 33 4.48 18.93 11.38
CA ASP A 33 3.38 19.06 10.41
C ASP A 33 3.44 18.00 9.30
N ILE A 34 4.64 17.67 8.83
CA ILE A 34 4.87 16.59 7.87
C ILE A 34 4.45 15.25 8.49
N LEU A 35 4.84 14.99 9.73
CA LEU A 35 4.44 13.79 10.47
C LEU A 35 2.93 13.75 10.71
N LEU A 36 2.30 14.89 11.03
CA LEU A 36 0.86 14.98 11.23
C LEU A 36 0.10 14.70 9.92
N PHE A 37 0.56 15.28 8.81
CA PHE A 37 0.01 15.02 7.48
C PHE A 37 0.15 13.55 7.09
N LEU A 38 1.34 12.97 7.26
CA LEU A 38 1.58 11.55 6.96
C LEU A 38 0.72 10.65 7.82
N ARG A 39 0.60 10.94 9.13
CA ARG A 39 -0.30 10.25 10.05
C ARG A 39 -1.77 10.41 9.68
N GLY A 40 -2.18 11.55 9.15
CA GLY A 40 -3.55 11.77 8.66
C GLY A 40 -3.85 11.01 7.36
N CYS A 41 -2.89 10.92 6.44
CA CYS A 41 -3.04 10.22 5.18
C CYS A 41 -2.96 8.69 5.30
N MET A 42 -2.18 8.16 6.26
CA MET A 42 -2.00 6.72 6.46
C MET A 42 -3.32 5.94 6.63
N PRO A 43 -4.25 6.34 7.52
CA PRO A 43 -5.53 5.67 7.70
C PRO A 43 -6.41 5.68 6.45
N ILE A 44 -6.37 6.77 5.67
CA ILE A 44 -7.17 6.90 4.44
C ILE A 44 -6.66 5.90 3.39
N LEU A 45 -5.34 5.84 3.19
CA LEU A 45 -4.72 4.88 2.29
C LEU A 45 -4.94 3.44 2.77
N ALA A 46 -4.82 3.19 4.07
CA ALA A 46 -5.07 1.87 4.65
C ALA A 46 -6.52 1.42 4.46
N ALA A 47 -7.50 2.31 4.65
CA ALA A 47 -8.90 2.03 4.40
C ALA A 47 -9.16 1.74 2.92
N PHE A 48 -8.58 2.54 2.02
CA PHE A 48 -8.72 2.35 0.58
C PHE A 48 -8.12 1.02 0.10
N ILE A 49 -6.88 0.72 0.48
CA ILE A 49 -6.20 -0.54 0.15
C ILE A 49 -6.91 -1.72 0.80
N GLY A 50 -7.37 -1.58 2.05
CA GLY A 50 -8.12 -2.60 2.77
C GLY A 50 -9.45 -2.92 2.08
N LEU A 51 -10.19 -1.90 1.63
CA LEU A 51 -11.42 -2.07 0.87
C LEU A 51 -11.17 -2.86 -0.42
N VAL A 52 -10.16 -2.46 -1.21
CA VAL A 52 -9.76 -3.17 -2.43
C VAL A 52 -9.38 -4.63 -2.13
N SER A 53 -8.64 -4.86 -1.04
CA SER A 53 -8.22 -6.19 -0.62
C SER A 53 -9.39 -7.09 -0.24
N ILE A 54 -10.45 -6.55 0.38
CA ILE A 54 -11.68 -7.31 0.67
C ILE A 54 -12.33 -7.80 -0.62
N PHE A 55 -12.45 -6.93 -1.63
CA PHE A 55 -13.04 -7.31 -2.92
C PHE A 55 -12.23 -8.39 -3.64
N ILE A 56 -10.89 -8.26 -3.65
CA ILE A 56 -10.00 -9.28 -4.22
C ILE A 56 -10.13 -10.60 -3.44
N GLY A 57 -10.13 -10.54 -2.12
CA GLY A 57 -10.24 -11.74 -1.27
C GLY A 57 -11.57 -12.49 -1.44
N ILE A 58 -12.69 -11.78 -1.59
CA ILE A 58 -13.99 -12.41 -1.87
C ILE A 58 -13.98 -13.10 -3.23
N ALA A 59 -13.41 -12.45 -4.26
CA ALA A 59 -13.30 -13.05 -5.59
C ALA A 59 -12.42 -14.32 -5.57
N ASP A 60 -11.21 -14.22 -5.00
CA ASP A 60 -10.28 -15.36 -4.88
C ASP A 60 -10.88 -16.53 -4.09
N LEU A 61 -11.66 -16.26 -3.04
CA LEU A 61 -12.31 -17.30 -2.25
C LEU A 61 -13.43 -18.02 -3.02
N LYS A 62 -14.22 -17.29 -3.82
CA LYS A 62 -15.27 -17.89 -4.65
C LYS A 62 -14.68 -18.75 -5.76
N ASP A 63 -13.66 -18.23 -6.47
CA ASP A 63 -12.92 -18.98 -7.49
C ASP A 63 -12.32 -20.28 -6.92
N LYS A 64 -11.70 -20.22 -5.74
CA LYS A 64 -11.16 -21.42 -5.07
C LYS A 64 -12.23 -22.43 -4.65
N GLN A 65 -13.44 -21.98 -4.29
CA GLN A 65 -14.53 -22.89 -3.95
C GLN A 65 -15.10 -23.59 -5.18
N GLU A 66 -15.25 -22.88 -6.30
CA GLU A 66 -15.69 -23.51 -7.56
C GLU A 66 -14.67 -24.50 -8.09
N ALA A 67 -13.38 -24.15 -8.11
CA ALA A 67 -12.32 -25.07 -8.52
C ALA A 67 -12.32 -26.38 -7.69
N LYS A 68 -12.45 -26.28 -6.37
CA LYS A 68 -12.55 -27.48 -5.49
C LYS A 68 -13.79 -28.32 -5.78
N LYS A 69 -14.91 -27.68 -6.17
CA LYS A 69 -16.15 -28.37 -6.50
C LYS A 69 -16.04 -29.08 -7.85
N GLU A 70 -15.42 -28.49 -8.84
CA GLU A 70 -15.13 -29.12 -10.14
C GLU A 70 -14.16 -30.29 -10.00
N GLU A 71 -13.10 -30.16 -9.20
CA GLU A 71 -12.19 -31.26 -8.90
C GLU A 71 -12.90 -32.43 -8.21
N ALA A 72 -13.82 -32.14 -7.27
CA ALA A 72 -14.62 -33.17 -6.61
C ALA A 72 -15.62 -33.83 -7.57
N ALA A 73 -16.24 -33.05 -8.47
CA ALA A 73 -17.17 -33.56 -9.48
C ALA A 73 -16.47 -34.44 -10.53
N ALA A 74 -15.27 -34.08 -10.96
CA ALA A 74 -14.45 -34.87 -11.88
C ALA A 74 -14.02 -36.21 -11.27
N LYS A 75 -13.66 -36.24 -9.97
CA LYS A 75 -13.35 -37.49 -9.26
C LYS A 75 -14.58 -38.40 -9.10
N ALA A 76 -15.76 -37.81 -8.89
CA ALA A 76 -17.01 -38.57 -8.77
C ALA A 76 -17.50 -39.14 -10.12
N SER A 77 -17.26 -38.45 -11.25
CA SER A 77 -17.65 -38.93 -12.59
C SER A 77 -16.64 -39.90 -13.21
N GLY A 78 -15.36 -39.83 -12.86
CA GLY A 78 -14.33 -40.77 -13.33
C GLY A 78 -14.39 -42.18 -12.74
N THR A 79 -15.17 -42.41 -11.68
CA THR A 79 -15.26 -43.72 -11.00
C THR A 79 -16.43 -44.60 -11.52
N LYS A 80 -17.19 -44.15 -12.52
CA LYS A 80 -18.35 -44.90 -13.07
C LYS A 80 -18.08 -45.68 -14.36
N GLY A 81 -16.83 -45.79 -14.78
CA GLY A 81 -16.44 -46.45 -16.03
C GLY A 81 -15.27 -47.40 -15.86
N GLU A 82 -15.41 -48.42 -15.00
CA GLU A 82 -14.66 -49.68 -15.05
C GLU A 82 -15.60 -50.84 -14.68
#